data_AF-A0A7K3PIF7-F1
#
_entry.id   AF-A0A7K3PIF7-F1
#
_cell.length_a   1.000
_cell.length_b   1.000
_cell.length_c   1.000
_cell.angle_alpha   90.00
_cell.angle_beta   90.00
_cell.angle_gamma   90.00
#
_symmetry.space_group_name_H-M   'P 1'
#
loop_
_entity.id
_entity.type
_entity.pdbx_description
1 polymer ?
#
loop_
_entity_poly.entity_id
_entity_poly.type
_entity_poly.pdbx_seq_one_letter_code
_entity_poly.pdbx_strand_id
1 'polypeptide(L)'
;MREILGRRRRLLSQHDDGRPELIGAALTYAAQWRWPVLPGAAADPRARSRCSCPDPECTVPGAHPFDPGLLAATTDARMVRWWWTNRPTAPIVLATGGG
;
A
#
# COMPACT_ATOMS: atom_id res chain seq x y z
N MET A 1 -25.47 -22.10 14.84
CA MET A 1 -24.36 -21.70 13.95
C MET A 1 -24.85 -20.51 13.13
N ARG A 2 -24.49 -19.27 13.50
CA ARG A 2 -24.97 -18.06 12.81
C ARG A 2 -24.04 -17.74 11.64
N GLU A 3 -24.60 -17.76 10.44
CA GLU A 3 -23.90 -17.49 9.18
C GLU A 3 -23.50 -16.02 9.09
N ILE A 4 -22.21 -15.75 8.92
CA ILE A 4 -21.68 -14.40 8.72
C ILE A 4 -21.81 -14.05 7.23
N LEU A 5 -23.01 -13.56 6.90
CA LEU A 5 -23.36 -12.54 5.92
C LEU A 5 -22.42 -12.34 4.72
N GLY A 6 -22.98 -12.57 3.53
CA GLY A 6 -22.47 -12.26 2.19
C GLY A 6 -22.21 -10.76 1.91
N ARG A 7 -21.35 -10.13 2.71
CA ARG A 7 -20.93 -8.72 2.56
C ARG A 7 -19.49 -8.59 2.04
N ARG A 8 -18.84 -9.68 1.63
CA ARG A 8 -17.45 -9.66 1.12
C ARG A 8 -17.28 -9.20 -0.33
N ARG A 9 -18.35 -9.08 -1.13
CA ARG A 9 -18.22 -8.84 -2.59
C ARG A 9 -18.32 -7.38 -3.05
N ARG A 10 -18.72 -6.42 -2.20
CA ARG A 10 -18.95 -5.03 -2.65
C ARG A 10 -17.84 -4.02 -2.30
N LEU A 11 -16.85 -4.39 -1.49
CA LEU A 11 -15.74 -3.47 -1.15
C LEU A 11 -14.62 -3.44 -2.21
N LEU A 12 -14.63 -4.35 -3.18
CA LEU A 12 -13.58 -4.46 -4.20
C LEU A 12 -13.94 -3.79 -5.54
N SER A 13 -15.12 -3.15 -5.63
CA SER A 13 -15.67 -2.69 -6.92
C SER A 13 -15.87 -1.19 -7.02
N GLN A 14 -15.29 -0.38 -6.14
CA GLN A 14 -15.25 1.07 -6.31
C GLN A 14 -13.80 1.51 -6.38
N HIS A 15 -13.20 1.35 -7.57
CA HIS A 15 -12.10 2.22 -7.99
C HIS A 15 -12.69 3.61 -8.21
N ASP A 16 -13.03 4.29 -7.12
CA ASP A 16 -12.91 5.73 -7.10
C ASP A 16 -11.41 6.02 -7.19
N ASP A 17 -11.01 7.12 -7.81
CA ASP A 17 -9.63 7.36 -8.22
C ASP A 17 -8.60 7.39 -7.07
N GLY A 18 -9.02 7.21 -5.79
CA GLY A 18 -8.24 6.72 -4.63
C GLY A 18 -7.06 7.58 -4.17
N ARG A 19 -6.67 8.54 -5.01
CA ARG A 19 -5.48 9.39 -4.93
C ARG A 19 -5.49 10.27 -3.69
N PRO A 20 -6.58 11.01 -3.37
CA PRO A 20 -6.62 11.85 -2.17
C PRO A 20 -6.67 11.00 -0.88
N GLU A 21 -7.30 9.83 -0.94
CA GLU A 21 -7.50 8.98 0.24
C GLU A 21 -6.21 8.30 0.69
N LEU A 22 -5.42 7.75 -0.24
CA LEU A 22 -4.21 7.01 0.12
C LEU A 22 -3.11 7.91 0.70
N ILE A 23 -2.87 9.09 0.11
CA ILE A 23 -1.88 10.02 0.67
C ILE A 23 -2.34 10.55 2.05
N GLY A 24 -3.63 10.82 2.22
CA GLY A 24 -4.20 11.25 3.50
C GLY A 24 -4.07 10.16 4.59
N ALA A 25 -4.37 8.91 4.23
CA ALA A 25 -4.21 7.77 5.12
C ALA A 25 -2.74 7.55 5.50
N ALA A 26 -1.83 7.55 4.52
CA ALA A 26 -0.40 7.38 4.76
C ALA A 26 0.16 8.49 5.67
N LEU A 27 -0.26 9.74 5.46
CA LEU A 27 0.10 10.86 6.34
C LEU A 27 -0.48 10.71 7.75
N THR A 28 -1.69 10.21 7.88
CA THR A 28 -2.31 9.93 9.18
C THR A 28 -1.49 8.88 9.94
N TYR A 29 -1.19 7.76 9.31
CA TYR A 29 -0.41 6.68 9.92
C TYR A 29 1.00 7.14 10.32
N ALA A 30 1.69 7.84 9.42
CA ALA A 30 3.06 8.29 9.64
C ALA A 30 3.17 9.44 10.65
N ALA A 31 2.44 10.53 10.42
CA ALA A 31 2.64 11.78 11.15
C ALA A 31 1.81 11.86 12.43
N GLN A 32 0.60 11.30 12.44
CA GLN A 32 -0.29 11.35 13.61
C GLN A 32 -0.08 10.12 14.51
N TRP A 33 -0.05 8.92 13.93
CA TRP A 33 0.04 7.68 14.71
C TRP A 33 1.48 7.20 14.92
N ARG A 34 2.45 7.85 14.27
CA ARG A 34 3.88 7.53 14.39
C ARG A 34 4.22 6.10 13.98
N TRP A 35 3.43 5.51 13.08
CA TRP A 35 3.71 4.20 12.50
C TRP A 35 4.52 4.38 11.22
N PRO A 36 5.73 3.80 11.12
CA PRO A 36 6.52 3.92 9.91
C PRO A 36 5.79 3.26 8.74
N VAL A 37 5.70 3.99 7.63
CA VAL A 37 5.01 3.53 6.41
C VAL A 37 5.96 3.53 5.22
N LEU A 38 5.62 2.76 4.20
CA LEU A 38 6.25 2.78 2.88
C LEU A 38 5.30 2.29 1.80
N PRO A 39 5.53 2.61 0.52
CA PRO A 39 4.75 2.08 -0.59
C PRO A 39 4.93 0.56 -0.72
N GLY A 40 3.83 -0.14 -0.95
CA GLY A 40 3.81 -1.54 -1.40
C GLY A 40 3.91 -1.63 -2.92
N ALA A 41 4.37 -2.79 -3.42
CA ALA A 41 4.10 -3.17 -4.79
C ALA A 41 2.63 -3.55 -4.96
N ALA A 42 2.08 -3.30 -6.15
CA ALA A 42 0.72 -3.70 -6.52
C ALA A 42 0.78 -4.86 -7.51
N ALA A 43 -0.15 -5.80 -7.40
CA ALA A 43 -0.40 -6.74 -8.49
C ALA A 43 -1.10 -6.00 -9.64
N ASP A 44 -0.76 -6.33 -10.88
CA ASP A 44 -1.44 -5.78 -12.05
C ASP A 44 -2.90 -6.25 -12.06
N PRO A 45 -3.89 -5.33 -12.02
CA PRO A 45 -5.30 -5.70 -12.03
C PRO A 45 -5.72 -6.47 -13.28
N ARG A 46 -5.03 -6.26 -14.41
CA ARG A 46 -5.31 -6.89 -15.70
C ARG A 46 -4.57 -8.21 -15.88
N ALA A 47 -3.47 -8.41 -15.15
CA ALA A 47 -2.68 -9.63 -15.20
C ALA A 47 -2.19 -9.95 -13.78
N ARG A 48 -2.98 -10.70 -13.00
CA ARG A 48 -2.70 -10.99 -11.58
C ARG A 48 -1.35 -11.66 -11.30
N SER A 49 -0.66 -12.17 -12.33
CA SER A 49 0.70 -12.72 -12.25
C SER A 49 1.81 -11.68 -12.42
N ARG A 50 1.50 -10.43 -12.80
CA ARG A 50 2.48 -9.36 -12.98
C ARG A 50 2.51 -8.45 -11.77
N CYS A 51 3.71 -8.05 -11.37
CA CYS A 51 3.94 -7.10 -10.29
C CYS A 51 4.24 -5.71 -10.86
N SER A 52 3.89 -4.66 -10.11
CA SER A 52 4.28 -3.29 -10.45
C SER A 52 5.74 -2.97 -10.09
N CYS A 53 6.44 -3.90 -9.41
CA CYS A 53 7.85 -3.75 -9.07
C CYS A 53 8.74 -3.90 -10.31
N PRO A 54 10.00 -3.43 -10.26
CA PRO A 54 10.92 -3.51 -11.40
C PRO A 54 11.47 -4.92 -11.64
N ASP A 55 11.17 -5.91 -10.79
CA ASP A 55 11.62 -7.29 -10.94
C ASP A 55 10.72 -8.05 -11.95
N PRO A 56 11.25 -8.40 -13.15
CA PRO A 56 10.48 -9.13 -14.16
C PRO A 56 10.14 -10.55 -13.73
N GLU A 57 10.89 -11.14 -12.79
CA GLU A 57 10.74 -12.51 -12.30
C GLU A 57 10.08 -12.56 -10.91
N CYS A 58 9.36 -11.50 -10.52
CA CYS A 58 8.74 -11.38 -9.22
C CYS A 58 7.81 -12.58 -8.93
N THR A 59 8.17 -13.37 -7.92
CA THR A 59 7.44 -14.58 -7.51
C THR A 59 6.28 -14.30 -6.53
N VAL A 60 6.18 -13.07 -6.02
CA VAL A 60 5.18 -12.66 -5.02
C VAL A 60 4.43 -11.37 -5.42
N PRO A 61 3.69 -11.34 -6.56
CA PRO A 61 3.07 -10.11 -7.07
C PRO A 61 2.22 -9.36 -6.03
N GLY A 62 2.58 -8.12 -5.76
CA GLY A 62 1.87 -7.22 -4.84
C GLY A 62 1.99 -7.54 -3.34
N ALA A 63 2.71 -8.60 -2.96
CA ALA A 63 2.81 -9.05 -1.56
C ALA A 63 4.13 -8.63 -0.91
N HIS A 64 4.67 -7.46 -1.27
CA HIS A 64 5.94 -6.95 -0.72
C HIS A 64 6.02 -5.42 -0.77
N PRO A 65 6.92 -4.79 0.03
CA PRO A 65 7.25 -3.39 -0.14
C PRO A 65 7.83 -3.07 -1.51
N PHE A 66 7.58 -1.87 -2.01
CA PHE A 66 8.30 -1.33 -3.15
C PHE A 66 9.76 -1.04 -2.78
N ASP A 67 10.66 -0.96 -3.75
CA ASP A 67 12.05 -0.56 -3.51
C ASP A 67 12.17 0.98 -3.30
N PRO A 68 12.87 1.47 -2.26
CA PRO A 68 13.59 0.72 -1.23
C PRO A 68 12.68 0.02 -0.21
N GLY A 69 13.06 -1.21 0.18
CA GLY A 69 12.28 -2.10 1.03
C GLY A 69 12.09 -1.65 2.49
N LEU A 70 11.81 -2.58 3.41
CA LEU A 70 11.33 -2.29 4.78
C LEU A 70 12.15 -1.26 5.56
N LEU A 71 13.47 -1.19 5.36
CA LEU A 71 14.36 -0.23 6.03
C LEU A 71 14.08 1.24 5.67
N ALA A 72 13.40 1.49 4.54
CA ALA A 72 13.00 2.83 4.16
C ALA A 72 11.71 3.30 4.84
N ALA A 73 11.01 2.43 5.57
CA ALA A 73 9.78 2.79 6.27
C ALA A 73 10.01 4.01 7.18
N THR A 74 9.15 5.01 7.05
CA THR A 74 9.39 6.31 7.69
C THR A 74 8.13 6.89 8.31
N THR A 75 8.34 7.75 9.30
CA THR A 75 7.33 8.65 9.87
C THR A 75 7.47 10.08 9.37
N ASP A 76 8.47 10.38 8.51
CA ASP A 76 8.66 11.71 7.92
C ASP A 76 7.59 12.01 6.87
N ALA A 77 6.71 12.96 7.19
CA ALA A 77 5.65 13.41 6.30
C ALA A 77 6.15 13.97 4.95
N ARG A 78 7.39 14.45 4.84
CA ARG A 78 7.97 14.91 3.57
C ARG A 78 8.24 13.72 2.65
N MET A 79 8.84 12.66 3.18
CA MET A 79 9.07 11.42 2.43
C MET A 79 7.76 10.75 2.03
N VAL A 80 6.77 10.72 2.93
CA VAL A 80 5.44 10.16 2.63
C VAL A 80 4.74 10.92 1.50
N ARG A 81 4.76 12.26 1.52
CA ARG A 81 4.22 13.07 0.40
C ARG A 81 4.96 12.78 -0.91
N TRP A 82 6.28 12.70 -0.87
CA TRP A 82 7.09 12.42 -2.05
C TRP A 82 6.73 11.05 -2.65
N TRP A 83 6.63 10.00 -1.84
CA TRP A 83 6.27 8.67 -2.33
C TRP A 83 4.92 8.62 -3.03
N TRP A 84 3.85 9.14 -2.39
CA TRP A 84 2.51 9.09 -2.97
C TRP A 84 2.27 10.13 -4.06
N THR A 85 3.11 11.16 -4.18
CA THR A 85 3.13 12.01 -5.39
C THR A 85 3.66 11.23 -6.59
N ASN A 86 4.70 10.41 -6.40
CA ASN A 86 5.31 9.61 -7.47
C ASN A 86 4.57 8.30 -7.74
N ARG A 87 3.83 7.78 -6.76
CA ARG A 87 3.11 6.49 -6.83
C ARG A 87 1.72 6.62 -6.21
N PRO A 88 0.78 7.34 -6.86
CA PRO A 88 -0.46 7.74 -6.22
C PRO A 88 -1.39 6.59 -5.84
N THR A 89 -1.22 5.43 -6.49
CA THR A 89 -2.04 4.23 -6.29
C THR A 89 -1.29 3.13 -5.54
N ALA A 90 -0.10 3.40 -5.01
CA ALA A 90 0.65 2.38 -4.28
C ALA A 90 -0.10 1.99 -2.99
N PRO A 91 -0.26 0.69 -2.71
CA PRO A 91 -0.74 0.20 -1.43
C PRO A 91 0.12 0.74 -0.28
N ILE A 92 -0.48 0.98 0.88
CA ILE A 92 0.27 1.41 2.07
C ILE A 92 0.73 0.17 2.83
N VAL A 93 2.03 0.04 3.05
CA VAL A 93 2.62 -0.96 3.95
C VAL A 93 2.99 -0.26 5.26
N LEU A 94 2.64 -0.88 6.38
CA LEU A 94 3.01 -0.44 7.72
C LEU A 94 4.14 -1.34 8.22
N ALA A 95 5.28 -0.76 8.58
CA ALA A 95 6.35 -1.50 9.24
C ALA A 95 6.03 -1.62 10.73
N THR A 96 5.42 -2.74 11.11
CA THR A 96 5.10 -3.05 12.50
C THR A 96 6.17 -3.97 13.07
N GLY A 97 6.95 -3.44 14.01
CA GLY A 97 8.01 -4.15 14.73
C GLY A 97 8.64 -3.16 15.70
N GLY A 98 8.86 -3.56 16.95
CA GLY A 98 9.49 -2.70 17.94
C GLY A 98 10.95 -2.46 17.58
N GLY A 99 11.36 -1.19 17.60
CA GLY A 99 12.78 -0.82 17.51
C GLY A 99 13.59 -1.30 18.70
#